data_AF-A0A1A3E0F9-F1
#
_entry.id   AF-A0A1A3E0F9-F1
#
_cell.length_a   1.000
_cell.length_b   1.000
_cell.length_c   1.000
_cell.angle_alpha   90.00
_cell.angle_beta   90.00
_cell.angle_gamma   90.00
#
_symmetry.space_group_name_H-M   'P 1'
#
loop_
_entity.id
_entity.type
_entity.pdbx_description
1 polymer ?
#
loop_
_entity_poly.entity_id
_entity_poly.type
_entity_poly.pdbx_seq_one_letter_code
_entity_poly.pdbx_strand_id
1 'polypeptide(L)'
;MKPRQFRQSPAEDGSDAARTPRLLHRMRDAAFVRRWAYRNGDAAMDTVQAIEDQLRALRPICSAQQVSSGITCGAPAVAVAEIHAIDGCDQMGLTPDGDLVETLCHECLATVRWAMQTYVGDKRKMASRCGTHPLCITCGRPTGYLRSVFSVRKIRPKG
;
A
#
# COMPACT_ATOMS: atom_id res chain seq x y z
N MET A 1 -67.89 -29.95 4.21
CA MET A 1 -68.71 -29.03 5.04
C MET A 1 -68.78 -27.68 4.35
N LYS A 2 -69.93 -27.02 4.45
CA LYS A 2 -70.32 -25.80 3.73
C LYS A 2 -69.54 -24.53 4.18
N PRO A 3 -69.59 -23.46 3.37
CA PRO A 3 -68.64 -22.33 3.32
C PRO A 3 -69.17 -21.04 3.97
N ARG A 4 -68.30 -20.06 4.21
CA ARG A 4 -68.61 -18.61 4.40
C ARG A 4 -67.38 -17.81 3.91
N GLN A 5 -67.33 -17.09 2.78
CA GLN A 5 -68.11 -15.99 2.20
C GLN A 5 -67.89 -14.58 2.81
N PHE A 6 -67.52 -13.67 1.90
CA PHE A 6 -67.68 -12.19 1.89
C PHE A 6 -66.72 -11.39 2.80
N ARG A 7 -66.21 -10.21 2.43
CA ARG A 7 -66.66 -9.19 1.46
C ARG A 7 -65.53 -8.16 1.20
N GLN A 8 -65.74 -7.39 0.14
CA GLN A 8 -64.94 -6.29 -0.43
C GLN A 8 -64.73 -5.06 0.50
N SER A 9 -63.73 -4.25 0.11
CA SER A 9 -63.23 -2.88 0.45
C SER A 9 -64.28 -1.78 0.75
N PRO A 10 -64.00 -0.44 0.87
CA PRO A 10 -62.77 0.39 1.08
C PRO A 10 -62.93 1.57 2.13
N ALA A 11 -61.86 2.36 2.36
CA ALA A 11 -61.81 3.73 2.96
C ALA A 11 -62.30 3.89 4.44
N GLU A 12 -61.80 4.77 5.32
CA GLU A 12 -61.31 6.15 5.21
C GLU A 12 -60.29 6.50 6.33
N ASP A 13 -59.42 7.48 6.01
CA ASP A 13 -58.90 8.58 6.83
C ASP A 13 -58.06 8.44 8.12
N GLY A 14 -56.99 9.27 8.16
CA GLY A 14 -56.28 9.65 9.38
C GLY A 14 -54.80 10.03 9.18
N SER A 15 -54.55 11.32 9.01
CA SER A 15 -53.26 12.05 9.15
C SER A 15 -52.35 11.51 10.28
N ASP A 16 -51.05 11.33 10.03
CA ASP A 16 -50.00 12.28 10.45
C ASP A 16 -48.57 11.67 10.46
N ALA A 17 -47.62 12.59 10.35
CA ALA A 17 -46.18 12.37 10.21
C ALA A 17 -45.54 11.45 11.27
N ALA A 18 -44.63 10.55 10.84
CA ALA A 18 -43.34 10.26 11.49
C ALA A 18 -42.60 9.08 10.82
N ARG A 19 -42.15 9.24 9.57
CA ARG A 19 -41.01 8.45 9.06
C ARG A 19 -39.73 9.22 9.36
N THR A 20 -38.97 8.80 10.38
CA THR A 20 -37.50 8.58 10.35
C THR A 20 -36.86 8.64 11.74
N PRO A 21 -36.62 7.48 12.39
CA PRO A 21 -35.55 7.39 13.40
C PRO A 21 -34.28 6.67 12.88
N ARG A 22 -34.38 5.80 11.88
CA ARG A 22 -33.27 4.89 11.49
C ARG A 22 -32.25 5.45 10.49
N LEU A 23 -32.61 6.44 9.67
CA LEU A 23 -31.70 7.03 8.67
C LEU A 23 -30.64 7.95 9.30
N LEU A 24 -31.00 8.67 10.37
CA LEU A 24 -30.09 9.60 11.04
C LEU A 24 -28.95 8.89 11.79
N HIS A 25 -29.20 7.69 12.33
CA HIS A 25 -28.16 6.93 13.04
C HIS A 25 -27.02 6.50 12.11
N ARG A 26 -27.38 5.97 10.93
CA ARG A 26 -26.39 5.47 9.94
C ARG A 26 -25.54 6.60 9.34
N MET A 27 -26.11 7.79 9.19
CA MET A 27 -25.36 8.98 8.74
C MET A 27 -24.40 9.49 9.82
N ARG A 28 -24.77 9.39 11.10
CA ARG A 28 -23.89 9.73 12.23
C ARG A 28 -22.68 8.82 12.31
N ASP A 29 -22.86 7.52 12.08
CA ASP A 29 -21.77 6.54 12.09
C ASP A 29 -20.80 6.78 10.93
N ALA A 30 -21.30 7.08 9.72
CA ALA A 30 -20.45 7.43 8.57
C ALA A 30 -19.73 8.78 8.74
N ALA A 31 -20.31 9.73 9.46
CA ALA A 31 -19.66 11.00 9.82
C ALA A 31 -18.59 10.80 10.91
N PHE A 32 -18.84 9.90 11.85
CA PHE A 32 -17.88 9.53 12.90
C PHE A 32 -16.68 8.77 12.32
N VAL A 33 -16.90 7.80 11.44
CA VAL A 33 -15.83 7.09 10.71
C VAL A 33 -15.01 8.04 9.85
N ARG A 34 -15.65 8.99 9.14
CA ARG A 34 -14.92 10.01 8.36
C ARG A 34 -14.11 10.95 9.24
N ARG A 35 -14.66 11.39 10.38
CA ARG A 35 -13.97 12.25 11.34
C ARG A 35 -12.82 11.53 12.05
N TRP A 36 -12.99 10.25 12.35
CA TRP A 36 -11.95 9.38 12.90
C TRP A 36 -10.83 9.16 11.88
N ALA A 37 -11.16 8.83 10.62
CA ALA A 37 -10.18 8.66 9.55
C ALA A 37 -9.41 9.95 9.25
N TYR A 38 -10.05 11.12 9.36
CA TYR A 38 -9.37 12.41 9.23
C TYR A 38 -8.42 12.68 10.42
N ARG A 39 -8.91 12.52 11.65
CA ARG A 39 -8.12 12.75 12.87
C ARG A 39 -6.96 11.74 13.02
N ASN A 40 -7.16 10.49 12.60
CA ASN A 40 -6.12 9.46 12.61
C ASN A 40 -5.25 9.48 11.37
N GLY A 41 -5.72 10.02 10.24
CA GLY A 41 -4.89 10.29 9.07
C GLY A 41 -3.80 11.29 9.41
N ASP A 42 -4.16 12.39 10.09
CA ASP A 42 -3.20 13.36 10.59
C ASP A 42 -2.24 12.74 11.63
N ALA A 43 -2.74 11.94 12.58
CA ALA A 43 -1.90 11.26 13.58
C ALA A 43 -0.99 10.16 12.98
N ALA A 44 -1.44 9.47 11.93
CA ALA A 44 -0.64 8.50 11.18
C ALA A 44 0.46 9.21 10.38
N MET A 45 0.15 10.37 9.79
CA MET A 45 1.15 11.18 9.09
C MET A 45 2.17 11.78 10.06
N ASP A 46 1.73 12.21 11.25
CA ASP A 46 2.59 12.74 12.32
C ASP A 46 3.53 11.66 12.91
N THR A 47 3.03 10.43 13.08
CA THR A 47 3.87 9.29 13.50
C THR A 47 4.87 8.86 12.43
N VAL A 48 4.48 8.84 11.15
CA VAL A 48 5.42 8.61 10.05
C VAL A 48 6.50 9.69 10.05
N GLN A 49 6.13 10.95 10.25
CA GLN A 49 7.07 12.06 10.29
C GLN A 49 8.05 11.98 11.47
N ALA A 50 7.55 11.63 12.66
CA ALA A 50 8.37 11.44 13.86
C ALA A 50 9.36 10.27 13.73
N ILE A 51 8.93 9.15 13.11
CA ILE A 51 9.82 8.02 12.81
C ILE A 51 10.90 8.44 11.81
N GLU A 52 10.56 9.23 10.80
CA GLU A 52 11.55 9.77 9.85
C GLU A 52 12.56 10.72 10.51
N ASP A 53 12.15 11.51 11.49
CA ASP A 53 13.05 12.36 12.28
C ASP A 53 13.99 11.51 13.15
N GLN A 54 13.48 10.43 13.77
CA GLN A 54 14.30 9.49 14.54
C GLN A 54 15.31 8.75 13.65
N LEU A 55 14.88 8.24 12.49
CA LEU A 55 15.78 7.62 11.52
C LEU A 55 16.86 8.59 11.05
N ARG A 56 16.52 9.88 10.86
CA ARG A 56 17.53 10.91 10.54
C ARG A 56 18.56 11.09 11.64
N ALA A 57 18.15 11.10 12.91
CA ALA A 57 19.05 11.20 14.05
C ALA A 57 20.00 10.00 14.15
N LEU A 58 19.57 8.82 13.70
CA LEU A 58 20.37 7.59 13.72
C LEU A 58 21.50 7.55 12.67
N ARG A 59 21.56 8.52 11.73
CA ARG A 59 22.56 8.58 10.65
C ARG A 59 22.73 7.21 9.96
N PRO A 60 21.67 6.69 9.31
CA PRO A 60 21.65 5.33 8.80
C PRO A 60 22.78 5.13 7.79
N ILE A 61 23.33 3.91 7.80
CA ILE A 61 24.36 3.48 6.87
C ILE A 61 23.74 2.66 5.74
N CYS A 62 24.48 2.54 4.64
CA CYS A 62 24.11 1.73 3.49
C CYS A 62 24.16 0.25 3.88
N SER A 63 23.02 -0.44 3.77
CA SER A 63 22.85 -1.86 4.06
C SER A 63 23.22 -2.77 2.90
N ALA A 64 23.40 -2.21 1.68
CA ALA A 64 23.75 -2.98 0.50
C ALA A 64 25.01 -3.82 0.74
N GLN A 65 24.92 -5.12 0.45
CA GLN A 65 26.05 -6.03 0.48
C GLN A 65 26.70 -6.11 -0.91
N GLN A 66 28.02 -6.02 -0.95
CA GLN A 66 28.76 -6.32 -2.17
C GLN A 66 28.66 -7.83 -2.48
N VAL A 67 28.10 -8.16 -3.64
CA VAL A 67 27.90 -9.55 -4.09
C VAL A 67 29.21 -10.34 -4.13
N SER A 68 30.35 -9.67 -4.35
CA SER A 68 31.67 -10.30 -4.45
C SER A 68 32.37 -10.57 -3.12
N SER A 69 32.03 -9.83 -2.05
CA SER A 69 32.76 -9.87 -0.78
C SER A 69 31.86 -10.18 0.42
N GLY A 70 30.54 -10.07 0.27
CA GLY A 70 29.58 -10.15 1.37
C GLY A 70 29.69 -8.98 2.36
N ILE A 71 30.56 -8.00 2.09
CA ILE A 71 30.79 -6.85 2.97
C ILE A 71 29.70 -5.82 2.73
N THR A 72 29.13 -5.31 3.82
CA THR A 72 28.16 -4.21 3.80
C THR A 72 28.87 -2.91 3.40
N CYS A 73 28.22 -2.12 2.53
CA CYS A 73 28.79 -0.88 2.00
C CYS A 73 29.14 0.12 3.12
N GLY A 74 28.28 0.30 4.11
CA GLY A 74 28.57 1.12 5.29
C GLY A 74 28.64 2.64 5.06
N ALA A 75 28.62 3.12 3.81
CA ALA A 75 28.56 4.54 3.48
C ALA A 75 27.27 5.20 4.01
N PRO A 76 27.21 6.52 4.26
CA PRO A 76 25.98 7.17 4.71
C PRO A 76 24.81 6.94 3.75
N ALA A 77 23.68 6.47 4.28
CA ALA A 77 22.47 6.27 3.50
C ALA A 77 21.77 7.60 3.21
N VAL A 78 21.24 7.73 2.00
CA VAL A 78 20.53 8.91 1.51
C VAL A 78 19.10 8.59 1.09
N ALA A 79 18.73 7.30 1.07
CA ALA A 79 17.41 6.85 0.71
C ALA A 79 17.05 5.54 1.43
N VAL A 80 15.76 5.35 1.63
CA VAL A 80 15.13 4.06 1.90
C VAL A 80 14.52 3.58 0.58
N ALA A 81 14.88 2.37 0.17
CA ALA A 81 14.34 1.72 -1.01
C ALA A 81 13.47 0.52 -0.61
N GLU A 82 12.31 0.42 -1.22
CA GLU A 82 11.42 -0.74 -1.11
C GLU A 82 11.48 -1.51 -2.43
N ILE A 83 11.84 -2.79 -2.34
CA ILE A 83 12.10 -3.65 -3.48
C ILE A 83 11.16 -4.85 -3.38
N HIS A 84 10.25 -5.02 -4.33
CA HIS A 84 9.36 -6.18 -4.32
C HIS A 84 10.14 -7.48 -4.52
N ALA A 85 9.94 -8.45 -3.63
CA ALA A 85 10.51 -9.78 -3.77
C ALA A 85 9.70 -10.58 -4.80
N ILE A 86 9.99 -10.35 -6.08
CA ILE A 86 9.26 -10.94 -7.20
C ILE A 86 9.34 -12.47 -7.11
N ASP A 87 8.17 -13.11 -7.19
CA ASP A 87 7.98 -14.56 -7.15
C ASP A 87 8.37 -15.24 -5.81
N GLY A 88 8.58 -14.44 -4.76
CA GLY A 88 8.88 -14.90 -3.40
C GLY A 88 8.42 -13.91 -2.34
N CYS A 89 7.33 -13.18 -2.61
CA CYS A 89 6.88 -12.07 -1.79
C CYS A 89 6.16 -12.50 -0.50
N ASP A 90 6.10 -13.80 -0.24
CA ASP A 90 5.56 -14.46 0.95
C ASP A 90 6.66 -14.95 1.92
N GLN A 91 7.93 -14.70 1.58
CA GLN A 91 9.06 -15.08 2.42
C GLN A 91 9.10 -14.30 3.73
N MET A 92 9.56 -14.96 4.79
CA MET A 92 9.80 -14.35 6.10
C MET A 92 10.84 -13.23 5.99
N GLY A 93 10.63 -12.14 6.75
CA GLY A 93 11.54 -10.99 6.77
C GLY A 93 11.23 -9.91 5.73
N LEU A 94 10.17 -10.08 4.94
CA LEU A 94 9.62 -9.05 4.06
C LEU A 94 8.55 -8.21 4.79
N THR A 95 8.21 -7.06 4.20
CA THR A 95 7.02 -6.30 4.62
C THR A 95 5.73 -7.09 4.34
N PRO A 96 4.59 -6.70 4.93
CA PRO A 96 3.29 -7.30 4.58
C PRO A 96 2.92 -7.23 3.10
N ASP A 97 3.47 -6.24 2.39
CA ASP A 97 3.29 -6.06 0.94
C ASP A 97 4.27 -6.90 0.10
N GLY A 98 5.15 -7.65 0.76
CA GLY A 98 6.14 -8.54 0.16
C GLY A 98 7.36 -7.81 -0.39
N ASP A 99 7.71 -6.68 0.21
CA ASP A 99 8.84 -5.84 -0.19
C ASP A 99 10.01 -6.01 0.80
N LEU A 100 11.23 -6.01 0.27
CA LEU A 100 12.48 -5.87 1.01
C LEU A 100 12.77 -4.37 1.20
N VAL A 101 13.15 -3.97 2.41
CA VAL A 101 13.47 -2.57 2.73
C VAL A 101 14.98 -2.42 2.94
N GLU A 102 15.62 -1.58 2.14
CA GLU A 102 17.06 -1.33 2.18
C GLU A 102 17.36 0.16 2.38
N THR A 103 18.39 0.48 3.17
CA THR A 103 18.95 1.84 3.27
C THR A 103 20.14 1.95 2.33
N LEU A 104 20.09 2.88 1.37
CA LEU A 104 21.08 2.96 0.29
C LEU A 104 21.79 4.31 0.24
N CYS A 105 23.11 4.28 0.02
CA CYS A 105 23.89 5.44 -0.38
C CYS A 105 23.61 5.80 -1.87
N HIS A 106 24.13 6.92 -2.35
CA HIS A 106 23.91 7.36 -3.74
C HIS A 106 24.32 6.33 -4.79
N GLU A 107 25.50 5.71 -4.61
CA GLU A 107 26.06 4.77 -5.57
C GLU A 107 25.27 3.46 -5.59
N CYS A 108 25.06 2.84 -4.42
CA CYS A 108 24.27 1.62 -4.31
C CYS A 108 22.83 1.83 -4.80
N LEU A 109 22.22 2.99 -4.53
CA LEU A 109 20.90 3.33 -5.06
C LEU A 109 20.89 3.39 -6.59
N ALA A 110 21.91 3.99 -7.21
CA ALA A 110 22.02 4.06 -8.66
C ALA A 110 22.18 2.65 -9.28
N THR A 111 23.03 1.82 -8.67
CA THR A 111 23.26 0.43 -9.09
C THR A 111 21.99 -0.41 -8.98
N VAL A 112 21.31 -0.38 -7.83
CA VAL A 112 20.06 -1.12 -7.62
C VAL A 112 18.98 -0.64 -8.59
N ARG A 113 18.83 0.68 -8.78
CA ARG A 113 17.87 1.22 -9.75
C ARG A 113 18.15 0.73 -11.17
N TRP A 114 19.41 0.75 -11.60
CA TRP A 114 19.80 0.27 -12.92
C TRP A 114 19.53 -1.23 -13.09
N ALA A 115 19.87 -2.04 -12.08
CA ALA A 115 19.60 -3.48 -12.08
C ALA A 115 18.09 -3.77 -12.19
N MET A 116 17.27 -3.08 -11.39
CA MET A 116 15.82 -3.23 -11.42
C MET A 116 15.20 -2.76 -12.75
N GLN A 117 15.71 -1.66 -13.32
CA GLN A 117 15.28 -1.20 -14.65
C GLN A 117 15.59 -2.24 -15.73
N THR A 118 16.77 -2.83 -15.70
CA THR A 118 17.19 -3.88 -16.64
C THR A 118 16.31 -5.11 -16.50
N TYR A 119 16.16 -5.62 -15.28
CA TYR A 119 15.32 -6.77 -14.98
C TYR A 119 13.88 -6.59 -15.46
N VAL A 120 13.25 -5.45 -15.11
CA VAL A 120 11.87 -5.15 -15.52
C VAL A 120 11.77 -4.98 -17.03
N GLY A 121 12.75 -4.33 -17.65
CA GLY A 121 12.83 -4.16 -19.10
C GLY A 121 12.86 -5.51 -19.82
N ASP A 122 13.70 -6.43 -19.36
CA ASP A 122 13.84 -7.77 -19.92
C ASP A 122 12.56 -8.59 -19.73
N LYS A 123 11.98 -8.59 -18.52
CA LYS A 123 10.70 -9.27 -18.26
C LYS A 123 9.57 -8.74 -19.14
N ARG A 124 9.49 -7.41 -19.31
CA ARG A 124 8.49 -6.78 -20.20
C ARG A 124 8.72 -7.17 -21.66
N LYS A 125 9.98 -7.15 -22.13
CA LYS A 125 10.36 -7.52 -23.50
C LYS A 125 10.05 -8.99 -23.80
N MET A 126 10.25 -9.88 -22.84
CA MET A 126 9.89 -11.28 -22.98
C MET A 126 8.37 -11.45 -23.03
N ALA A 127 7.63 -10.81 -22.12
CA ALA A 127 6.18 -10.91 -22.05
C ALA A 127 5.49 -10.35 -23.31
N SER A 128 6.00 -9.24 -23.86
CA SER A 128 5.42 -8.63 -25.08
C SER A 128 5.49 -9.55 -26.30
N ARG A 129 6.51 -10.42 -26.40
CA ARG A 129 6.62 -11.42 -27.48
C ARG A 129 5.52 -12.48 -27.42
N CYS A 130 4.94 -12.69 -26.26
CA CYS A 130 3.88 -13.67 -26.02
C CYS A 130 2.50 -13.02 -25.84
N GLY A 131 2.40 -11.69 -25.97
CA GLY A 131 1.15 -10.96 -25.70
C GLY A 131 0.71 -11.02 -24.24
N THR A 132 1.64 -11.22 -23.30
CA THR A 132 1.35 -11.36 -21.86
C THR A 132 1.82 -10.14 -21.07
N HIS A 133 1.36 -10.06 -19.81
CA HIS A 133 1.84 -9.10 -18.84
C HIS A 133 2.64 -9.82 -17.75
N PRO A 134 3.86 -9.37 -17.42
CA PRO A 134 4.63 -9.98 -16.35
C PRO A 134 4.01 -9.60 -15.00
N LEU A 135 3.74 -10.62 -14.18
CA LEU A 135 3.15 -10.52 -12.85
C LEU A 135 4.02 -11.32 -11.87
N CYS A 136 4.00 -10.93 -10.60
CA CYS A 136 4.51 -11.75 -9.50
C CYS A 136 3.61 -12.98 -9.35
N ILE A 137 4.17 -14.19 -9.39
CA ILE A 137 3.38 -15.43 -9.29
C ILE A 137 2.74 -15.60 -7.92
N THR A 138 3.33 -15.01 -6.88
CA THR A 138 2.87 -15.14 -5.49
C THR A 138 1.63 -14.28 -5.23
N CYS A 139 1.65 -12.99 -5.60
CA CYS A 139 0.59 -12.04 -5.25
C CYS A 139 -0.13 -11.42 -6.45
N GLY A 140 0.29 -11.72 -7.68
CA GLY A 140 -0.29 -11.13 -8.90
C GLY A 140 0.09 -9.66 -9.15
N ARG A 141 0.99 -9.07 -8.34
CA ARG A 141 1.45 -7.69 -8.52
C ARG A 141 2.08 -7.53 -9.92
N PRO A 142 1.75 -6.47 -10.69
CA PRO A 142 2.39 -6.22 -11.97
C PRO A 142 3.90 -5.97 -11.82
N THR A 143 4.72 -6.71 -12.53
CA THR A 143 6.19 -6.56 -12.48
C THR A 143 6.76 -5.91 -13.73
N GLY A 144 5.88 -5.50 -14.64
CA GLY A 144 6.25 -4.90 -15.92
C GLY A 144 6.74 -3.47 -15.84
N TYR A 145 6.63 -2.78 -14.70
CA TYR A 145 7.05 -1.38 -14.55
C TYR A 145 7.91 -1.20 -13.31
N LEU A 146 8.97 -0.38 -13.41
CA LEU A 146 9.89 -0.13 -12.30
C LEU A 146 9.13 0.35 -11.05
N ARG A 147 8.22 1.31 -11.21
CA ARG A 147 7.41 1.86 -10.11
C ARG A 147 6.55 0.82 -9.38
N SER A 148 6.30 -0.33 -10.00
CA SER A 148 5.50 -1.40 -9.41
C SER A 148 6.34 -2.36 -8.57
N VAL A 149 7.66 -2.35 -8.72
CA VAL A 149 8.57 -3.27 -8.02
C VAL A 149 9.67 -2.56 -7.25
N PHE A 150 9.81 -1.24 -7.43
CA PHE A 150 10.87 -0.45 -6.84
C PHE A 150 10.35 0.95 -6.49
N SER A 151 10.38 1.25 -5.19
CA SER A 151 9.98 2.51 -4.58
C SER A 151 11.19 3.12 -3.84
N VAL A 152 11.31 4.45 -3.84
CA VAL A 152 12.44 5.13 -3.19
C VAL A 152 11.96 6.37 -2.47
N ARG A 153 12.25 6.46 -1.17
CA ARG A 153 12.04 7.65 -0.35
C ARG A 153 13.39 8.22 0.08
N LYS A 154 13.62 9.51 -0.19
CA LYS A 154 14.87 10.19 0.20
C LYS A 154 14.91 10.47 1.70
N ILE A 155 16.08 10.30 2.29
CA ILE A 155 16.39 10.74 3.66
C ILE A 155 16.95 12.17 3.51
N ARG A 156 16.15 13.20 3.82
CA ARG A 156 16.63 14.59 3.69
C ARG A 156 17.64 14.90 4.79
N PRO A 157 18.83 15.46 4.48
CA PRO A 157 19.68 16.05 5.50
C PRO A 157 19.01 17.32 6.07
N LYS A 158 19.19 17.57 7.36
CA LYS A 158 18.75 18.82 8.01
C LYS A 158 19.53 19.96 7.35
N GLY A 159 18.82 20.95 6.82
CA GLY A 159 19.41 22.22 6.40
C GLY A 159 19.94 22.99 7.59
#